data_AF-A0A1F9B2N3-F1
#
_entry.id   AF-A0A1F9B2N3-F1
#
_cell.length_a   1.000
_cell.length_b   1.000
_cell.length_c   1.000
_cell.angle_alpha   90.00
_cell.angle_beta   90.00
_cell.angle_gamma   90.00
#
_symmetry.space_group_name_H-M   'P 1'
#
loop_
_entity.id
_entity.type
_entity.pdbx_description
1 polymer ?
#
loop_
_entity_poly.entity_id
_entity_poly.type
_entity_poly.pdbx_seq_one_letter_code
_entity_poly.pdbx_strand_id
1 'polypeptide(L)' 'MVNHLYEPLNPAVLRLIQNVVRMAKDKGKQVTLCGEMAGTPAYIPLLVGMGLTDLSMNASSLLDAKRTI' A
#
# COMPACT_ATOMS: atom_id res chain seq x y z
N MET A 1 4.33 -4.63 -25.93
CA MET A 1 4.62 -4.40 -24.50
C MET A 1 3.38 -4.77 -23.69
N VAL A 2 3.56 -5.46 -22.56
CA VAL A 2 2.49 -5.97 -21.66
C VAL A 2 2.11 -4.99 -20.53
N ASN A 3 2.49 -3.71 -20.65
CA ASN A 3 2.30 -2.70 -19.60
C ASN A 3 0.84 -2.49 -19.17
N HIS A 4 -0.12 -2.84 -20.03
CA HIS A 4 -1.56 -2.79 -19.73
C HIS A 4 -2.00 -3.82 -18.67
N LEU A 5 -1.16 -4.80 -18.35
CA LEU A 5 -1.43 -5.77 -17.27
C LEU A 5 -1.00 -5.23 -15.89
N TYR A 6 -0.27 -4.11 -15.83
CA TYR A 6 0.12 -3.51 -14.57
C TYR A 6 -1.04 -2.70 -13.98
N GLU A 7 -1.83 -3.36 -13.14
CA GLU A 7 -2.96 -2.78 -12.45
C GLU A 7 -2.76 -2.90 -10.92
N PRO A 8 -2.20 -1.86 -10.27
CA PRO A 8 -1.98 -1.85 -8.81
C PRO A 8 -3.25 -2.14 -8.00
N LEU A 9 -4.39 -1.65 -8.47
CA LEU A 9 -5.69 -1.84 -7.82
C LEU A 9 -6.42 -3.11 -8.27
N ASN A 10 -5.73 -4.03 -8.96
CA ASN A 10 -6.32 -5.30 -9.32
C ASN A 10 -6.78 -6.05 -8.05
N PRO A 11 -8.02 -6.59 -8.01
CA PRO A 11 -8.55 -7.25 -6.82
C PRO A 11 -7.67 -8.39 -6.28
N ALA A 12 -6.93 -9.10 -7.15
CA ALA A 12 -6.01 -10.15 -6.72
C ALA A 12 -4.84 -9.58 -5.90
N VAL A 13 -4.29 -8.43 -6.30
CA VAL A 13 -3.22 -7.73 -5.59
C VAL A 13 -3.73 -7.21 -4.24
N LEU A 14 -4.89 -6.58 -4.23
CA LEU A 14 -5.49 -6.05 -2.99
C LEU A 14 -5.80 -7.17 -1.98
N ARG A 15 -6.35 -8.31 -2.45
CA ARG A 15 -6.57 -9.49 -1.60
C ARG A 15 -5.27 -10.06 -1.05
N LEU A 16 -4.21 -10.10 -1.85
CA LEU A 16 -2.89 -10.55 -1.40
C LEU A 16 -2.38 -9.65 -0.28
N ILE A 17 -2.41 -8.33 -0.47
CA ILE A 17 -2.00 -7.35 0.56
C ILE A 17 -2.83 -7.54 1.83
N GLN A 18 -4.15 -7.58 1.72
CA GLN A 18 -5.05 -7.77 2.86
C GLN A 18 -4.76 -9.08 3.63
N ASN A 19 -4.48 -10.17 2.91
CA ASN A 19 -4.16 -11.45 3.53
C ASN A 19 -2.86 -11.37 4.34
N VAL A 20 -1.82 -10.74 3.81
CA VAL A 20 -0.54 -10.54 4.51
C VAL A 20 -0.74 -9.67 5.75
N VAL A 21 -1.46 -8.56 5.62
CA VAL A 21 -1.75 -7.64 6.75
C VAL A 21 -2.53 -8.36 7.86
N ARG A 22 -3.56 -9.14 7.50
CA ARG A 22 -4.33 -9.92 8.48
C ARG A 22 -3.44 -10.95 9.19
N MET A 23 -2.65 -11.71 8.45
CA MET A 23 -1.74 -12.71 9.04
C MET A 23 -0.72 -12.08 9.99
N ALA A 24 -0.16 -10.93 9.64
CA ALA A 24 0.79 -10.22 10.49
C ALA A 24 0.10 -9.71 11.76
N LYS A 25 -1.10 -9.13 11.63
CA LYS A 25 -1.92 -8.69 12.76
C LYS A 25 -2.22 -9.83 13.73
N ASP A 26 -2.61 -11.00 13.23
CA ASP A 26 -2.88 -12.21 14.04
C ASP A 26 -1.63 -12.72 14.77
N LYS A 27 -0.43 -12.34 14.30
CA LYS A 27 0.86 -12.67 14.92
C LYS A 27 1.45 -11.52 15.74
N GLY A 28 0.73 -10.39 15.90
CA GLY A 28 1.24 -9.20 16.57
C GLY A 28 2.45 -8.57 15.87
N LYS A 29 2.57 -8.76 14.55
CA LYS A 29 3.66 -8.22 13.71
C LYS A 29 3.16 -7.05 12.88
N GLN A 30 4.07 -6.12 12.59
CA GLN A 30 3.83 -5.00 11.68
C GLN A 30 4.19 -5.37 10.24
N VAL A 31 3.57 -4.69 9.28
CA VAL A 31 3.84 -4.82 7.85
C VAL A 31 4.10 -3.44 7.28
N THR A 32 5.19 -3.30 6.53
CA THR A 32 5.51 -2.09 5.79
C THR A 32 5.36 -2.35 4.30
N LEU A 33 4.66 -1.46 3.59
CA LEU A 33 4.60 -1.49 2.12
C LEU A 33 5.62 -0.49 1.55
N CYS A 34 6.48 -0.96 0.66
CA CYS A 34 7.39 -0.12 -0.12
C CYS A 34 7.01 -0.09 -1.61
N GLY A 35 7.47 0.92 -2.32
CA GLY A 35 7.28 1.08 -3.77
C GLY A 35 6.28 2.16 -4.14
N GLU A 36 6.03 2.33 -5.44
CA GLU A 36 5.24 3.46 -5.96
C GLU A 36 3.81 3.50 -5.42
N MET A 37 3.18 2.35 -5.19
CA MET A 37 1.82 2.30 -4.62
C MET A 37 1.76 2.95 -3.23
N ALA A 38 2.79 2.76 -2.41
CA ALA A 38 2.86 3.33 -1.06
C ALA A 38 3.00 4.86 -1.08
N GLY A 39 3.63 5.41 -2.14
CA GLY A 39 3.81 6.85 -2.34
C GLY A 39 2.76 7.52 -3.21
N THR A 40 1.75 6.78 -3.71
CA THR A 40 0.71 7.33 -4.59
C THR A 40 -0.46 7.85 -3.74
N PRO A 41 -0.72 9.18 -3.70
CA PRO A 41 -1.75 9.77 -2.86
C PRO A 41 -3.12 9.09 -2.95
N ALA A 42 -3.59 8.80 -4.16
CA ALA A 42 -4.88 8.17 -4.40
C ALA A 42 -5.04 6.78 -3.74
N TYR A 43 -3.94 6.08 -3.45
CA TYR A 43 -3.97 4.73 -2.90
C TYR A 43 -3.78 4.70 -1.38
N ILE A 44 -3.20 5.74 -0.79
CA ILE A 44 -2.87 5.78 0.64
C ILE A 44 -4.10 5.56 1.54
N PRO A 45 -5.26 6.21 1.33
CA PRO A 45 -6.44 5.96 2.17
C PRO A 45 -6.90 4.50 2.14
N LEU A 46 -6.80 3.85 0.98
CA LEU A 46 -7.14 2.43 0.83
C LEU A 46 -6.14 1.55 1.61
N LEU A 47 -4.84 1.80 1.45
CA LEU A 47 -3.79 1.07 2.16
C LEU A 47 -3.92 1.20 3.68
N VAL A 48 -4.17 2.41 4.18
CA VAL A 48 -4.43 2.68 5.60
C VAL A 48 -5.71 1.98 6.07
N GLY A 49 -6.78 2.04 5.27
CA GLY A 49 -8.04 1.33 5.56
C GLY A 49 -7.89 -0.20 5.61
N MET A 50 -6.95 -0.77 4.86
CA MET A 50 -6.59 -2.20 4.93
C MET A 50 -5.80 -2.56 6.21
N GLY A 51 -5.29 -1.56 6.94
CA GLY A 51 -4.57 -1.74 8.21
C GLY A 51 -3.05 -1.61 8.09
N LEU A 52 -2.51 -1.09 6.98
CA LEU A 52 -1.10 -0.74 6.88
C LEU A 52 -0.82 0.56 7.64
N THR A 53 0.05 0.49 8.64
CA THR A 53 0.48 1.64 9.44
C THR A 53 1.80 2.23 8.98
N ASP A 54 2.59 1.45 8.23
CA ASP A 54 3.95 1.80 7.84
C ASP A 54 4.07 1.77 6.31
N LEU A 55 4.38 2.92 5.72
CA LEU A 55 4.57 3.09 4.28
C LEU A 55 5.95 3.67 4.00
N SER A 56 6.67 3.09 3.05
CA SER A 56 7.99 3.54 2.61
C SER A 56 7.95 3.97 1.15
N MET A 57 8.47 5.16 0.86
CA MET A 57 8.37 5.80 -0.45
C MET A 57 9.56 6.73 -0.71
N ASN A 58 9.66 7.24 -1.94
CA ASN A 58 10.64 8.26 -2.29
C ASN A 58 10.34 9.56 -1.49
N ALA A 59 11.39 10.28 -1.09
CA ALA A 59 11.28 11.56 -0.40
C ALA A 59 10.45 12.59 -1.20
N SER A 60 10.50 12.55 -2.54
CA SER A 60 9.68 13.41 -3.39
C SER A 60 8.17 13.19 -3.22
N SER A 61 7.75 11.96 -2.94
CA SER A 61 6.34 11.58 -2.73
C SER A 61 5.85 11.87 -1.31
N LEU A 62 6.76 12.11 -0.36
CA LEU A 62 6.43 12.18 1.07
C LEU A 62 5.49 13.35 1.40
N LEU A 63 5.65 14.51 0.74
CA LEU A 63 4.82 15.68 0.98
C LEU A 63 3.38 15.44 0.54
N ASP A 64 3.19 14.90 -0.66
CA ASP A 64 1.85 14.64 -1.21
C ASP A 64 1.15 13.50 -0.45
N ALA A 65 1.91 12.47 -0.08
CA ALA A 65 1.43 11.40 0.77
C ALA A 65 0.89 11.92 2.12
N LYS A 66 1.65 12.80 2.78
CA LYS A 66 1.26 13.41 4.07
C LYS A 66 0.07 14.35 3.97
N ARG A 67 -0.22 14.94 2.81
CA ARG A 67 -1.38 15.82 2.61
C ARG A 67 -2.70 15.05 2.48
N THR A 68 -2.63 13.74 2.27
CA THR A 68 -3.79 12.90 1.95
C THR A 68 -4.48 12.34 3.20
N ILE A 69 -3.83 12.44 4.36
CA ILE A 69 -4.26 11.94 5.67
C ILE A 69 -4.04 13.03 6.72
#